data_AF-A0A5R9AKF8-F1
#
_entry.id   AF-A0A5R9AKF8-F1
#
_cell.length_a   1.000
_cell.length_b   1.000
_cell.length_c   1.000
_cell.angle_alpha   90.00
_cell.angle_beta   90.00
_cell.angle_gamma   90.00
#
_symmetry.space_group_name_H-M   'P 1'
#
loop_
_entity.id
_entity.type
_entity.pdbx_description
1 polymer ?
#
loop_
_entity_poly.entity_id
_entity_poly.type
_entity_poly.pdbx_seq_one_letter_code
_entity_poly.pdbx_strand_id
1 'polypeptide(L)'
;MVVTEGMFDFLSVTNFCHDNKSFLILNSLSFIKSAMRYIEFFKDVELYLDNDKAGKEATKWLLQNHEYCIDRSYFYKEYKDINEMYIARKREKGM
;
A
#
# COMPACT_ATOMS: atom_id res chain seq x y z
N MET A 1 9.58 -1.27 5.22
CA MET A 1 9.34 -0.70 3.88
C MET A 1 7.84 -0.57 3.68
N VAL A 2 7.40 0.45 2.96
CA VAL A 2 6.00 0.62 2.54
C VAL A 2 5.91 0.38 1.04
N VAL A 3 4.95 -0.42 0.59
CA VAL A 3 4.65 -0.65 -0.83
C VAL A 3 3.29 -0.05 -1.14
N THR A 4 3.21 0.80 -2.16
CA THR A 4 1.94 1.39 -2.60
C THR A 4 1.66 1.09 -4.07
N GLU A 5 0.38 1.01 -4.43
CA GLU A 5 -0.02 0.78 -5.83
C GLU A 5 0.19 2.03 -6.68
N GLY A 6 -0.25 3.20 -6.21
CA GLY A 6 -0.09 4.48 -6.89
C GLY A 6 0.72 5.53 -6.11
N MET A 7 1.02 6.63 -6.82
CA MET A 7 1.70 7.80 -6.24
C MET A 7 0.81 8.54 -5.21
N PHE A 8 -0.50 8.63 -5.46
CA PHE A 8 -1.42 9.30 -4.54
C PHE A 8 -1.63 8.53 -3.24
N ASP A 9 -1.58 7.19 -3.29
CA ASP A 9 -1.58 6.35 -2.10
C ASP A 9 -0.33 6.59 -1.26
N PHE A 10 0.84 6.66 -1.90
CA PHE A 10 2.09 7.06 -1.23
C PHE A 10 1.98 8.42 -0.54
N LEU A 11 1.48 9.44 -1.24
CA LEU A 11 1.29 10.77 -0.64
C LEU A 11 0.31 10.72 0.53
N SER A 12 -0.75 9.90 0.45
CA SER A 12 -1.69 9.71 1.54
C SER A 12 -1.04 8.99 2.73
N VAL A 13 -0.24 7.95 2.51
CA VAL A 13 0.47 7.24 3.58
C VAL A 13 1.48 8.15 4.29
N THR A 14 2.22 8.99 3.55
CA THR A 14 3.20 9.93 4.15
C THR A 14 2.57 11.00 5.03
N ASN A 15 1.26 11.27 4.89
CA ASN A 15 0.54 12.13 5.83
C ASN A 15 0.30 11.46 7.19
N PHE A 16 0.37 10.13 7.26
CA PHE A 16 0.18 9.35 8.49
C PHE A 16 1.47 8.76 9.05
N CYS A 17 2.48 8.57 8.21
CA CYS A 17 3.77 7.98 8.57
C CYS A 17 4.84 9.08 8.66
N HIS A 18 5.29 9.37 9.87
CA HIS A 18 6.31 10.39 10.14
C HIS A 18 7.72 9.81 10.30
N ASP A 19 7.88 8.49 10.12
CA ASP A 19 9.14 7.80 10.29
C ASP A 19 9.94 7.72 8.98
N ASN A 20 11.27 7.60 9.11
CA ASN A 20 12.18 7.34 7.99
C ASN A 20 11.99 5.90 7.45
N LYS A 21 10.90 5.65 6.73
CA LYS A 21 10.65 4.39 6.01
C LYS A 21 11.12 4.49 4.56
N SER A 22 11.61 3.38 4.02
CA SER A 22 11.77 3.20 2.56
C SER A 22 10.41 2.97 1.91
N PHE A 23 10.20 3.55 0.73
CA PHE A 23 8.96 3.42 -0.03
C PHE A 23 9.24 2.80 -1.40
N LEU A 24 8.34 1.93 -1.83
CA LEU A 24 8.30 1.36 -3.16
C LEU A 24 6.93 1.64 -3.78
N ILE A 25 6.90 2.52 -4.78
CA ILE A 25 5.69 2.89 -5.50
C ILE A 25 5.63 2.04 -6.77
N LEU A 26 4.65 1.14 -6.87
CA LEU A 26 4.56 0.22 -8.00
C LEU A 26 4.16 0.94 -9.30
N ASN A 27 3.24 1.91 -9.23
CA ASN A 27 2.55 2.57 -10.36
C ASN A 27 1.78 1.63 -11.31
N SER A 28 1.96 0.32 -11.17
CA SER A 28 1.18 -0.72 -11.82
C SER A 28 1.51 -2.06 -11.16
N LEU A 29 0.48 -2.86 -10.90
CA LEU A 29 0.65 -4.23 -10.40
C LEU A 29 1.40 -5.15 -11.38
N SER A 30 1.56 -4.75 -12.65
CA SER A 30 2.40 -5.48 -13.62
C SER A 30 3.86 -5.59 -13.17
N PHE A 31 4.33 -4.69 -12.30
CA PHE A 31 5.71 -4.69 -11.80
C PHE A 31 5.91 -5.53 -10.54
N ILE A 32 4.87 -6.16 -9.98
CA ILE A 32 4.95 -6.86 -8.69
C ILE A 32 6.05 -7.93 -8.63
N LYS A 33 6.19 -8.72 -9.71
CA LYS A 33 7.23 -9.76 -9.81
C LYS A 33 8.63 -9.16 -9.86
N SER A 34 8.81 -8.06 -10.59
CA SER A 34 10.09 -7.34 -10.67
C SER A 34 10.40 -6.60 -9.37
N ALA A 35 9.38 -6.14 -8.65
CA ALA A 35 9.48 -5.46 -7.36
C ALA A 35 9.93 -6.41 -6.24
N MET A 36 9.65 -7.72 -6.37
CA MET A 36 9.97 -8.72 -5.35
C MET A 36 11.47 -8.74 -4.99
N ARG A 37 12.35 -8.50 -5.96
CA ARG A 37 13.81 -8.39 -5.73
C ARG A 37 14.21 -7.29 -4.76
N TYR A 38 13.34 -6.30 -4.52
CA TYR A 38 13.58 -5.24 -3.55
C TYR A 38 12.87 -5.54 -2.24
N ILE A 39 11.69 -6.16 -2.32
CA ILE A 39 10.85 -6.53 -1.16
C ILE A 39 11.53 -7.56 -0.25
N GLU A 40 12.17 -8.57 -0.84
CA GLU A 40 12.77 -9.68 -0.09
C GLU A 40 13.86 -9.26 0.92
N PHE A 41 14.47 -8.09 0.74
CA PHE A 41 15.52 -7.56 1.64
C PHE A 41 14.98 -6.98 2.95
N PHE A 42 13.66 -6.80 3.10
CA PHE A 42 13.05 -6.15 4.24
C PHE A 42 12.29 -7.14 5.13
N LYS A 43 12.46 -7.02 6.46
CA LYS A 43 11.77 -7.84 7.47
C LYS A 43 10.48 -7.24 8.02
N ASP A 44 10.04 -6.14 7.43
CA ASP A 44 8.77 -5.47 7.75
C ASP A 44 8.32 -4.73 6.49
N VAL A 45 7.33 -5.28 5.80
CA VAL A 45 6.83 -4.77 4.51
C VAL A 45 5.34 -4.51 4.62
N GLU A 46 4.96 -3.24 4.72
CA GLU A 46 3.58 -2.82 4.80
C GLU A 46 2.99 -2.62 3.40
N LEU A 47 1.92 -3.33 3.09
CA LEU A 47 1.26 -3.30 1.79
C LEU A 47 0.03 -2.40 1.84
N TYR A 48 0.08 -1.32 1.05
CA TYR A 48 -1.04 -0.40 0.81
C TYR A 48 -1.45 -0.51 -0.67
N LEU A 49 -2.11 -1.62 -1.00
CA LEU A 49 -2.64 -1.90 -2.34
C LEU A 49 -4.17 -1.71 -2.39
N ASP A 50 -4.71 -1.58 -3.59
CA ASP A 50 -6.13 -1.30 -3.78
C ASP A 50 -7.03 -2.47 -3.29
N ASN A 51 -8.22 -2.14 -2.80
CA ASN A 51 -9.26 -3.09 -2.39
C ASN A 51 -10.05 -3.69 -3.56
N ASP A 52 -9.65 -3.41 -4.80
CA ASP A 52 -10.22 -4.03 -5.98
C ASP A 52 -9.73 -5.48 -6.16
N LYS A 53 -10.20 -6.14 -7.21
CA LYS A 53 -9.84 -7.54 -7.47
C LYS A 53 -8.34 -7.70 -7.73
N ALA A 54 -7.72 -6.78 -8.46
CA ALA A 54 -6.32 -6.89 -8.85
C ALA A 54 -5.40 -6.64 -7.64
N GLY A 55 -5.67 -5.60 -6.85
CA GLY A 55 -4.92 -5.27 -5.64
C GLY A 55 -5.02 -6.37 -4.57
N LYS A 56 -6.18 -7.02 -4.43
CA LYS A 56 -6.36 -8.19 -3.54
C LYS A 56 -5.56 -9.41 -3.97
N GLU A 57 -5.57 -9.75 -5.26
CA GLU A 57 -4.76 -10.87 -5.78
C GLU A 57 -3.25 -10.57 -5.65
N ALA A 58 -2.83 -9.33 -5.89
CA ALA A 58 -1.47 -8.88 -5.68
C ALA A 58 -1.04 -8.99 -4.21
N THR A 59 -1.88 -8.54 -3.28
CA THR A 59 -1.65 -8.64 -1.83
C THR A 59 -1.50 -10.10 -1.41
N LYS A 60 -2.42 -10.97 -1.84
CA LYS A 60 -2.35 -12.40 -1.57
C LYS A 60 -1.07 -13.03 -2.11
N TRP A 61 -0.67 -12.68 -3.34
CA TRP A 61 0.56 -13.18 -3.92
C TRP A 61 1.79 -12.75 -3.10
N LEU A 62 1.87 -11.49 -2.66
CA LEU A 62 2.98 -11.01 -1.83
C LEU A 62 3.05 -11.69 -0.46
N LEU A 63 1.91 -11.86 0.21
CA LEU A 63 1.83 -12.57 1.50
C LEU A 63 2.27 -14.04 1.38
N GLN A 64 2.03 -14.67 0.23
CA GLN A 64 2.46 -16.05 -0.03
C GLN A 64 3.96 -16.17 -0.36
N ASN A 65 4.57 -15.10 -0.89
CA ASN A 65 5.96 -15.13 -1.36
C ASN A 65 6.94 -14.45 -0.40
N HIS A 66 6.45 -13.74 0.62
CA HIS A 66 7.30 -13.09 1.64
C HIS A 66 6.59 -13.04 3.00
N GLU A 67 7.15 -13.73 3.99
CA GLU A 67 6.52 -13.89 5.31
C GLU A 67 6.41 -12.57 6.10
N TYR A 68 7.25 -11.57 5.79
CA TYR A 68 7.26 -10.27 6.47
C TYR A 68 6.35 -9.23 5.83
N CYS A 69 5.52 -9.63 4.85
CA CYS A 69 4.47 -8.78 4.30
C CYS A 69 3.30 -8.65 5.28
N ILE A 70 2.80 -7.43 5.44
CA ILE A 70 1.67 -7.08 6.30
C ILE A 70 0.65 -6.33 5.46
N ASP A 71 -0.55 -6.89 5.35
CA ASP A 71 -1.67 -6.25 4.68
C ASP A 71 -2.21 -5.08 5.52
N ARG A 72 -2.16 -3.87 4.97
CA ARG A 72 -2.71 -2.66 5.60
C ARG A 72 -4.06 -2.23 5.03
N SER A 73 -4.63 -2.98 4.10
CA SER A 73 -5.93 -2.69 3.47
C SER A 73 -7.10 -2.61 4.46
N TYR A 74 -6.98 -3.26 5.62
CA TYR A 74 -7.97 -3.19 6.68
C TYR A 74 -8.24 -1.76 7.19
N PHE A 75 -7.25 -0.85 7.09
CA PHE A 75 -7.41 0.54 7.53
C PHE A 75 -8.42 1.32 6.68
N TYR A 76 -8.58 0.93 5.42
CA TYR A 76 -9.42 1.59 4.42
C TYR A 76 -10.42 0.60 3.80
N LYS A 77 -10.90 -0.39 4.56
CA LYS A 77 -11.78 -1.47 4.08
C LYS A 77 -13.09 -1.02 3.40
N GLU A 78 -13.57 0.17 3.71
CA GLU A 78 -14.79 0.76 3.13
C GLU A 78 -14.51 1.62 1.88
N TYR A 79 -13.25 1.72 1.45
CA TYR A 79 -12.78 2.56 0.34
C TYR A 79 -11.99 1.72 -0.66
N LYS A 80 -11.92 2.16 -1.91
CA LYS A 80 -11.11 1.49 -2.94
C LYS A 80 -9.63 1.53 -2.60
N ASP A 81 -9.15 2.67 -2.13
CA ASP A 81 -7.74 2.89 -1.82
C ASP A 81 -7.57 3.85 -0.63
N ILE A 82 -6.34 3.97 -0.11
CA ILE A 82 -6.07 4.81 1.06
C ILE A 82 -6.26 6.30 0.73
N ASN A 83 -6.00 6.70 -0.51
CA ASN A 83 -6.20 8.08 -0.94
C ASN A 83 -7.68 8.48 -0.94
N GLU A 84 -8.57 7.60 -1.40
CA GLU A 84 -10.01 7.82 -1.33
C GLU A 84 -10.48 7.99 0.13
N MET A 85 -10.02 7.12 1.04
CA MET A 85 -10.28 7.27 2.48
C MET A 85 -9.78 8.62 3.02
N TYR A 86 -8.55 9.01 2.66
CA TYR A 86 -7.94 10.26 3.12
C TYR A 86 -8.76 11.48 2.68
N ILE A 87 -9.18 11.52 1.41
CA ILE A 87 -10.00 12.61 0.87
C ILE A 87 -11.37 12.66 1.55
N ALA A 88 -12.03 11.51 1.73
CA ALA A 88 -13.33 11.43 2.40
C ALA A 88 -13.26 12.00 3.83
N ARG A 89 -12.25 11.59 4.60
CA ARG A 89 -12.04 12.07 5.99
C ARG A 89 -11.69 13.56 6.06
N LYS A 90 -10.99 14.11 5.06
CA LYS A 90 -10.72 15.55 5.02
C LYS A 90 -12.00 16.36 4.82
N ARG A 91 -12.87 15.92 3.90
CA ARG A 91 -14.17 16.55 3.64
C ARG A 91 -15.07 16.56 4.88
N GLU A 92 -15.11 15.46 5.63
CA GLU A 92 -15.87 15.36 6.88
C GLU A 92 -15.37 16.34 7.96
N LYS A 93 -14.07 16.64 7.97
CA LYS A 93 -13.45 17.57 8.92
C LYS A 93 -13.52 19.04 8.48
N GLY A 94 -14.14 19.35 7.34
CA GLY A 94 -14.18 20.70 6.79
C GLY A 94 -12.80 21.26 6.43
N MET A 95 -11.81 20.38 6.19
CA MET A 95 -10.43 20.71 5.82
C MET A 95 -10.20 20.64 4.31
#